data_AF-A0A0P9C7B9-F1
#
_entry.id   AF-A0A0P9C7B9-F1
#
_cell.length_a   1.000
_cell.length_b   1.000
_cell.length_c   1.000
_cell.angle_alpha   90.00
_cell.angle_beta   90.00
_cell.angle_gamma   90.00
#
_symmetry.space_group_name_H-M   'P 1'
#
loop_
_entity.id
_entity.type
_entity.pdbx_description
1 polymer ?
#
loop_
_entity_poly.entity_id
_entity_poly.type
_entity_poly.pdbx_seq_one_letter_code
_entity_poly.pdbx_strand_id
1 'polypeptide(L)'
;MRIFVYGTLKPGHTNWERALRGRVEHWQPGKIRGRLFDLPQGFPAAVAGPGWVHGVLLHLPPESLPTIDAIEGYAPDRPRTANTYQRLEVPAFTPEGDSLGEAQAYFMDEERVRRLGGTELSGGEWQAPASPGGRPDAGT
;
A
#
# COMPACT_ATOMS: atom_id res chain seq x y z
N MET A 1 -12.18 11.52 1.16
CA MET A 1 -11.72 10.66 0.03
C MET A 1 -11.35 9.28 0.55
N ARG A 2 -11.19 8.28 -0.34
CA ARG A 2 -10.97 6.88 0.04
C ARG A 2 -9.72 6.33 -0.64
N ILE A 3 -8.77 5.83 0.15
CA ILE A 3 -7.51 5.27 -0.33
C ILE A 3 -7.32 3.89 0.28
N PHE A 4 -7.04 2.90 -0.56
CA PHE A 4 -6.68 1.56 -0.11
C PHE A 4 -5.15 1.42 -0.02
N VAL A 5 -4.67 1.02 1.15
CA VAL A 5 -3.24 0.83 1.43
C VAL A 5 -2.94 -0.61 1.82
N TYR A 6 -1.86 -1.16 1.28
CA TYR A 6 -1.46 -2.57 1.50
C TYR A 6 -0.01 -2.71 1.99
N GLY A 7 0.70 -1.59 2.17
CA GLY A 7 2.12 -1.56 2.52
C GLY A 7 2.48 -0.61 3.66
N THR A 8 3.50 0.21 3.45
CA THR A 8 4.11 1.09 4.47
C THR A 8 3.18 2.18 5.02
N LEU A 9 2.05 2.44 4.35
CA LEU A 9 1.01 3.35 4.80
C LEU A 9 -0.06 2.69 5.68
N LYS A 10 0.04 1.38 5.97
CA LYS A 10 -0.86 0.71 6.94
C LYS A 10 -0.61 1.25 8.36
N PRO A 11 -1.62 1.21 9.27
CA PRO A 11 -1.45 1.55 10.68
C PRO A 11 -0.26 0.82 11.32
N GLY A 12 0.54 1.53 12.11
CA GLY A 12 1.72 0.98 12.79
C GLY A 12 3.01 0.93 11.96
N HIS A 13 2.99 1.42 10.71
CA HIS A 13 4.18 1.50 9.86
C HIS A 13 4.74 2.93 9.78
N THR A 14 5.99 3.07 9.34
CA THR A 14 6.73 4.35 9.35
C THR A 14 6.05 5.47 8.57
N ASN A 15 5.47 5.19 7.41
CA ASN A 15 4.81 6.24 6.61
C ASN A 15 3.44 6.61 7.17
N TRP A 16 2.75 5.68 7.84
CA TRP A 16 1.55 6.01 8.61
C TRP A 16 1.83 7.05 9.69
N GLU A 17 2.84 6.79 10.53
CA GLU A 17 3.20 7.67 11.64
C GLU A 17 3.58 9.08 11.19
N ARG A 18 4.29 9.18 10.06
CA ARG A 18 4.80 10.44 9.54
C ARG A 18 3.77 11.24 8.75
N ALA A 19 2.88 10.57 8.01
CA ALA A 19 2.06 11.23 7.00
C ALA A 19 0.54 11.15 7.25
N LEU A 20 0.07 10.13 7.96
CA LEU A 20 -1.37 9.84 8.08
C LEU A 20 -1.91 9.93 9.51
N ARG A 21 -1.05 9.74 10.53
CA ARG A 21 -1.48 9.82 11.93
C ARG A 21 -2.11 11.18 12.23
N GLY A 22 -3.31 11.16 12.79
CA GLY A 22 -4.10 12.35 13.11
C GLY A 22 -4.89 12.95 11.94
N ARG A 23 -4.76 12.39 10.72
CA ARG A 23 -5.52 12.82 9.54
C ARG A 23 -6.59 11.80 9.11
N VAL A 24 -6.51 10.57 9.60
CA VAL A 24 -7.44 9.49 9.26
C VAL A 24 -8.73 9.67 10.05
N GLU A 25 -9.83 9.88 9.34
CA GLU A 25 -11.18 10.01 9.94
C GLU A 25 -11.65 8.65 10.46
N HIS A 26 -11.53 7.62 9.63
CA HIS A 26 -11.72 6.22 9.99
C HIS A 26 -11.00 5.29 9.02
N TRP A 27 -10.85 4.03 9.42
CA TRP A 27 -10.27 2.99 8.58
C TRP A 27 -10.92 1.64 8.88
N GLN A 28 -10.86 0.73 7.90
CA GLN A 28 -11.34 -0.64 8.07
C GLN A 28 -10.53 -1.63 7.23
N PRO A 29 -10.37 -2.89 7.68
CA PRO A 29 -9.76 -3.94 6.86
C PRO A 29 -10.52 -4.16 5.55
N GLY A 30 -9.80 -4.58 4.51
CA GLY A 30 -10.41 -4.93 3.25
C GLY A 30 -9.44 -5.59 2.28
N LYS A 31 -9.94 -5.82 1.06
CA LYS A 31 -9.18 -6.38 -0.06
C LYS A 31 -9.53 -5.71 -1.38
N ILE A 32 -8.56 -5.68 -2.30
CA ILE A 32 -8.72 -5.25 -3.69
C ILE A 32 -8.19 -6.34 -4.63
N ARG A 33 -8.58 -6.29 -5.92
CA ARG A 33 -8.03 -7.20 -6.92
C ARG A 33 -6.58 -6.84 -7.27
N GLY A 34 -5.73 -7.87 -7.32
CA GLY A 34 -4.34 -7.73 -7.71
C GLY A 34 -3.48 -8.89 -7.22
N ARG A 35 -2.21 -8.83 -7.59
CA ARG A 35 -1.15 -9.70 -7.09
C ARG A 35 -0.16 -8.86 -6.30
N LEU A 36 0.24 -9.31 -5.12
CA LEU A 36 1.14 -8.58 -4.25
C LEU A 36 2.55 -9.15 -4.35
N PHE A 37 3.55 -8.28 -4.35
CA PHE A 37 4.95 -8.65 -4.41
C PHE A 37 5.69 -7.98 -3.25
N ASP A 38 6.59 -8.72 -2.61
CA ASP A 38 7.59 -8.15 -1.73
C ASP A 38 8.79 -7.73 -2.56
N LEU A 39 9.25 -6.48 -2.39
CA LEU A 39 10.42 -5.97 -3.09
C LEU A 39 11.63 -6.01 -2.15
N PRO A 40 12.83 -6.37 -2.64
CA PRO A 40 14.07 -6.35 -1.87
C PRO A 40 14.41 -4.99 -1.23
N GLN A 41 13.79 -3.91 -1.71
CA GLN A 41 13.96 -2.56 -1.17
C GLN A 41 13.18 -2.31 0.13
N GLY A 42 12.40 -3.29 0.63
CA GLY A 42 11.71 -3.22 1.92
C GLY A 42 10.31 -2.61 1.87
N PHE A 43 9.64 -2.64 0.71
CA PHE A 43 8.27 -2.20 0.53
C PHE A 43 7.54 -3.05 -0.52
N PRO A 44 6.20 -3.19 -0.47
CA PRO A 44 5.49 -4.04 -1.40
C PRO A 44 5.10 -3.33 -2.69
N ALA A 45 4.78 -4.11 -3.72
CA ALA A 45 4.12 -3.62 -4.92
C ALA A 45 2.91 -4.48 -5.29
N ALA A 46 1.76 -3.84 -5.52
CA ALA A 46 0.62 -4.50 -6.15
C ALA A 46 0.70 -4.36 -7.67
N VAL A 47 0.42 -5.43 -8.39
CA VAL A 47 0.21 -5.45 -9.85
C VAL A 47 -1.26 -5.79 -10.10
N ALA A 48 -1.90 -5.06 -11.02
CA ALA A 48 -3.26 -5.36 -11.42
C ALA A 48 -3.35 -6.78 -12.00
N GLY A 49 -4.32 -7.57 -11.57
CA GLY A 49 -4.41 -8.96 -11.99
C GLY A 49 -5.39 -9.79 -11.16
N PRO A 50 -5.49 -11.09 -11.46
CA PRO A 50 -6.30 -12.01 -10.68
C PRO A 50 -5.66 -12.22 -9.30
N GLY A 51 -6.49 -12.39 -8.28
CA GLY A 51 -6.03 -12.55 -6.89
C GLY A 51 -6.66 -11.53 -5.96
N TRP A 52 -6.15 -11.49 -4.73
CA TRP A 52 -6.56 -10.55 -3.70
C TRP A 52 -5.32 -9.94 -3.04
N VAL A 53 -5.35 -8.61 -2.89
CA VAL A 53 -4.40 -7.86 -2.08
C VAL A 53 -5.13 -7.38 -0.85
N HIS A 54 -4.64 -7.78 0.31
CA HIS A 54 -5.23 -7.51 1.60
C HIS A 54 -4.57 -6.27 2.22
N GLY A 55 -5.37 -5.46 2.89
CA GLY A 55 -4.92 -4.17 3.39
C GLY A 55 -6.00 -3.45 4.15
N VAL A 56 -5.93 -2.12 4.09
CA VAL A 56 -6.79 -1.24 4.85
C VAL A 56 -7.37 -0.18 3.94
N LEU A 57 -8.68 0.02 4.01
CA LEU A 57 -9.36 1.14 3.39
C LEU A 57 -9.35 2.32 4.36
N LEU A 58 -8.75 3.43 3.95
CA LEU A 58 -8.66 4.66 4.72
C LEU A 58 -9.66 5.69 4.22
N HIS A 59 -10.29 6.39 5.15
CA HIS A 59 -11.03 7.61 4.90
C HIS A 59 -10.21 8.80 5.40
N LEU A 60 -9.88 9.69 4.45
CA LEU A 60 -8.95 10.79 4.64
C LEU A 60 -9.54 12.06 4.03
N PRO A 61 -9.22 13.25 4.56
CA PRO A 61 -9.65 14.48 3.95
C PRO A 61 -8.83 14.75 2.67
N PRO A 62 -9.42 15.36 1.63
CA PRO A 62 -8.80 15.39 0.30
C PRO A 62 -7.41 16.04 0.21
N GLU A 63 -7.09 16.95 1.12
CA GLU A 63 -5.78 17.60 1.25
C GLU A 63 -4.63 16.65 1.60
N SER A 64 -4.93 15.40 1.98
CA SER A 64 -3.91 14.39 2.25
C SER A 64 -3.29 13.81 0.98
N LEU A 65 -3.99 13.89 -0.16
CA LEU A 65 -3.59 13.24 -1.40
C LEU A 65 -2.22 13.66 -1.94
N PRO A 66 -1.85 14.96 -1.98
CA PRO A 66 -0.53 15.35 -2.47
C PRO A 66 0.62 14.77 -1.64
N THR A 67 0.41 14.57 -0.33
CA THR A 67 1.42 13.95 0.55
C THR A 67 1.59 12.48 0.22
N ILE A 68 0.48 11.77 -0.04
CA ILE A 68 0.48 10.35 -0.40
C ILE A 68 1.08 10.16 -1.80
N ASP A 69 0.70 10.99 -2.77
CA ASP A 69 1.27 11.01 -4.11
C ASP A 69 2.79 11.17 -4.08
N ALA A 70 3.30 12.08 -3.25
CA ALA A 70 4.74 12.28 -3.08
C ALA A 70 5.45 11.05 -2.49
N ILE A 71 4.83 10.37 -1.51
CA ILE A 71 5.39 9.14 -0.91
C ILE A 71 5.41 8.00 -1.93
N GLU A 72 4.34 7.85 -2.70
CA GLU A 72 4.18 6.79 -3.70
C GLU A 72 4.86 7.13 -5.04
N GLY A 73 5.55 8.27 -5.11
CA GLY A 73 6.28 8.71 -6.31
C GLY A 73 5.37 8.87 -7.54
N TYR A 74 4.14 9.34 -7.33
CA TYR A 74 3.14 9.59 -8.37
C TYR A 74 2.97 11.08 -8.63
N ALA A 75 2.89 11.45 -9.91
CA ALA A 75 2.36 12.74 -10.34
C ALA A 75 1.53 12.56 -11.62
N PRO A 76 0.36 13.24 -11.74
CA PRO A 76 -0.56 13.05 -12.86
C PRO A 76 -0.06 13.65 -14.18
N ASP A 77 0.84 14.63 -14.11
CA ASP A 77 1.44 15.33 -15.26
C ASP A 77 2.71 14.64 -15.79
N ARG A 78 3.20 13.58 -15.11
CA ARG A 78 4.37 12.82 -15.53
C ARG A 78 3.99 11.67 -16.44
N PRO A 79 4.85 11.30 -17.41
CA PRO A 79 4.70 10.04 -18.14
C PRO A 79 4.57 8.87 -17.16
N ARG A 80 3.69 7.90 -17.45
CA ARG A 80 3.48 6.74 -16.57
C ARG A 80 4.80 6.06 -16.19
N THR A 81 5.71 5.89 -17.15
CA THR A 81 7.01 5.23 -16.93
C THR A 81 7.91 5.95 -15.91
N ALA A 82 7.69 7.24 -15.70
CA ALA A 82 8.43 8.07 -14.73
C ALA A 82 7.84 8.00 -13.31
N ASN A 83 6.59 7.61 -13.12
CA ASN A 83 6.02 7.41 -11.79
C ASN A 83 6.46 6.07 -11.20
N THR A 84 6.74 6.00 -9.90
CA THR A 84 7.07 4.74 -9.21
C THR A 84 5.87 3.79 -9.22
N TYR A 85 4.73 4.32 -8.78
CA TYR A 85 3.41 3.68 -8.83
C TYR A 85 2.44 4.51 -9.67
N GLN A 86 1.40 3.86 -10.19
CA GLN A 86 0.23 4.50 -10.78
C GLN A 86 -0.92 4.49 -9.79
N ARG A 87 -1.56 5.64 -9.62
CA ARG A 87 -2.81 5.72 -8.88
C ARG A 87 -3.98 5.32 -9.76
N LEU A 88 -4.71 4.28 -9.35
CA LEU A 88 -5.89 3.76 -10.03
C LEU A 88 -7.10 3.84 -9.10
N GLU A 89 -8.27 4.08 -9.67
CA GLU A 89 -9.54 3.84 -8.99
C GLU A 89 -9.93 2.37 -9.13
N VAL A 90 -10.19 1.70 -8.02
CA VAL A 90 -10.51 0.27 -7.98
C VAL A 90 -11.63 -0.04 -6.98
N PRO A 91 -12.43 -1.08 -7.23
CA PRO A 91 -13.37 -1.59 -6.25
C PRO A 91 -12.64 -2.19 -5.05
N ALA A 92 -13.07 -1.80 -3.85
CA ALA A 92 -12.63 -2.39 -2.59
C ALA A 92 -13.73 -3.24 -1.97
N PHE A 93 -13.32 -4.25 -1.20
CA PHE A 93 -14.22 -5.21 -0.57
C PHE A 93 -13.85 -5.44 0.89
N THR A 94 -14.80 -5.86 1.72
CA THR A 94 -14.52 -6.38 3.06
C THR A 94 -13.68 -7.67 2.95
N PRO A 95 -13.04 -8.12 4.05
CA PRO A 95 -12.40 -9.44 4.07
C PRO A 95 -13.34 -10.57 3.64
N GLU A 96 -14.62 -10.46 3.97
CA GLU A 96 -15.69 -11.41 3.64
C GLU A 96 -16.10 -11.34 2.16
N GLY A 97 -15.88 -10.20 1.49
CA GLY A 97 -16.14 -10.00 0.07
C GLY A 97 -17.30 -9.06 -0.26
N ASP A 98 -17.89 -8.42 0.74
CA ASP A 98 -18.92 -7.40 0.53
C ASP A 98 -18.31 -6.15 -0.09
N SER A 99 -19.06 -5.50 -0.99
CA SER A 99 -18.58 -4.28 -1.63
C SER A 99 -18.41 -3.16 -0.61
N LEU A 100 -17.23 -2.55 -0.64
CA LEU A 100 -16.97 -1.27 0.01
C LEU A 100 -17.10 -0.12 -0.98
N GLY A 101 -17.29 -0.36 -2.27
CA GLY A 101 -17.28 0.67 -3.32
C GLY A 101 -15.87 1.06 -3.78
N GLU A 102 -15.77 2.17 -4.51
CA GLU A 102 -14.50 2.59 -5.13
C GLU A 102 -13.52 3.23 -4.14
N ALA A 103 -12.23 2.99 -4.38
CA ALA A 103 -11.11 3.56 -3.66
C ALA A 103 -9.92 3.81 -4.60
N GLN A 104 -9.10 4.80 -4.28
CA GLN A 104 -7.83 5.01 -4.96
C GLN A 104 -6.78 4.04 -4.38
N ALA A 105 -5.99 3.40 -5.24
CA ALA A 105 -4.90 2.52 -4.84
C ALA A 105 -3.71 2.68 -5.77
N TYR A 106 -2.51 2.42 -5.26
CA TYR A 106 -1.27 2.56 -6.01
C TYR A 106 -0.84 1.20 -6.57
N PHE A 107 -0.46 1.12 -7.83
CA PHE A 107 -0.04 -0.12 -8.50
C PHE A 107 1.26 0.08 -9.26
N MET A 108 2.10 -0.94 -9.33
CA MET A 108 3.33 -0.92 -10.10
C MET A 108 3.14 -1.72 -11.40
N ASP A 109 3.75 -1.25 -12.50
CA ASP A 109 3.79 -2.02 -13.74
C ASP A 109 4.62 -3.31 -13.53
N GLU A 110 4.13 -4.45 -14.03
CA GLU A 110 4.72 -5.77 -13.77
C GLU A 110 6.19 -5.87 -14.20
N GLU A 111 6.56 -5.26 -15.32
CA GLU A 111 7.95 -5.24 -15.77
C GLU A 111 8.87 -4.54 -14.78
N ARG A 112 8.39 -3.49 -14.09
CA ARG A 112 9.18 -2.81 -13.06
C ARG A 112 9.35 -3.71 -11.84
N VAL A 113 8.29 -4.39 -11.40
CA VAL A 113 8.38 -5.37 -10.30
C VAL A 113 9.43 -6.45 -10.62
N ARG A 114 9.41 -7.00 -11.84
CA ARG A 114 10.41 -7.97 -12.29
C ARG A 114 11.83 -7.40 -12.28
N ARG A 115 12.03 -6.16 -12.79
CA ARG A 115 13.34 -5.49 -12.75
C ARG A 115 13.85 -5.21 -11.35
N LEU A 116 12.96 -4.97 -10.40
CA LEU A 116 13.30 -4.71 -8.99
C LEU A 116 13.54 -6.01 -8.19
N GLY A 117 13.32 -7.18 -8.79
CA GLY A 117 13.50 -8.48 -8.13
C GLY A 117 12.36 -8.84 -7.19
N GLY A 118 11.13 -8.39 -7.49
CA GLY A 118 9.96 -8.65 -6.65
C GLY A 118 9.60 -10.13 -6.58
N THR A 119 9.28 -10.60 -5.38
CA THR A 119 8.81 -11.97 -5.12
C THR A 119 7.31 -11.96 -4.84
N GLU A 120 6.54 -12.74 -5.60
CA GLU A 120 5.08 -12.78 -5.43
C GLU A 120 4.69 -13.39 -4.06
N LEU A 121 3.75 -12.75 -3.39
CA LEU A 121 3.19 -13.18 -2.12
C LEU A 121 1.83 -13.85 -2.38
N SER A 122 1.80 -15.18 -2.40
CA SER A 122 0.56 -15.93 -2.72
C SER A 122 -0.60 -15.65 -1.74
N GLY A 123 -0.30 -15.21 -0.52
CA GLY A 123 -1.30 -14.83 0.48
C GLY A 123 -1.85 -13.41 0.31
N GLY A 124 -1.27 -12.58 -0.57
CA GLY A 124 -1.77 -11.22 -0.81
C GLY A 124 -1.60 -10.25 0.37
N GLU A 125 -0.83 -10.62 1.39
CA GLU A 125 -0.58 -9.81 2.59
C GLU A 125 0.91 -9.51 2.72
N TRP A 126 1.24 -8.23 2.90
CA TRP A 126 2.61 -7.80 3.17
C TRP A 126 2.81 -7.45 4.64
N GLN A 127 3.94 -7.92 5.18
CA GLN A 127 4.41 -7.60 6.52
C GLN A 127 5.72 -6.84 6.37
N ALA A 128 5.89 -5.77 7.16
CA ALA A 128 7.15 -5.05 7.11
C ALA A 128 8.29 -5.95 7.60
N PRO A 129 9.47 -5.86 6.99
CA PRO A 129 10.64 -6.54 7.51
C PRO A 129 10.86 -6.11 8.97
N ALA A 130 11.10 -7.08 9.85
CA ALA A 130 11.45 -6.80 11.24
C ALA A 130 12.65 -5.85 11.26
N SER A 131 12.58 -4.78 12.06
CA SER A 131 13.74 -3.92 12.26
C SER A 131 14.90 -4.77 12.79
N PRO A 132 16.12 -4.66 12.24
CA PRO A 132 17.24 -5.41 12.76
C PRO A 132 17.57 -4.90 14.17
N GLY A 133 17.19 -5.67 15.18
CA GLY A 133 17.73 -5.59 16.54
C GLY A 133 17.11 -4.54 17.46
N GLY A 134 15.90 -4.80 17.95
CA GLY A 134 15.66 -4.56 19.38
C GLY A 134 16.57 -5.52 20.15
N ARG A 135 17.64 -5.02 20.76
CA ARG A 135 18.37 -5.82 21.76
C ARG A 135 17.37 -6.18 22.86
N PRO A 136 17.28 -7.43 23.31
CA PRO A 136 16.67 -7.69 24.61
C PRO A 136 17.55 -6.98 25.64
N ASP A 137 16.99 -6.01 26.36
CA ASP A 137 17.55 -5.55 27.63
C ASP A 137 17.56 -6.75 28.57
N ALA A 138 18.70 -7.44 28.60
CA ALA A 138 19.01 -8.37 29.67
C ALA A 138 19.39 -7.52 30.88
N GLY A 139 18.39 -7.23 31.71
CA GLY A 139 18.62 -6.74 33.06
C GLY A 139 19.38 -7.78 33.88
N THR A 140 20.41 -7.33 34.59
CA THR A 140 20.76 -7.73 35.97
C THR A 140 21.62 -6.62 36.55
#